data_AF-A0A950GAB4-F1
#
_entry.id   AF-A0A950GAB4-F1
#
_cell.length_a   1.000
_cell.length_b   1.000
_cell.length_c   1.000
_cell.angle_alpha   90.00
_cell.angle_beta   90.00
_cell.angle_gamma   90.00
#
_symmetry.space_group_name_H-M   'P 1'
#
loop_
_entity.id
_entity.type
_entity.pdbx_description
1 polymer ?
#
loop_
_entity_poly.entity_id
_entity_poly.type
_entity_poly.pdbx_seq_one_letter_code
_entity_poly.pdbx_strand_id
1 'polypeptide(L)'
;MDVAVWLRTLGLEQYAPAFRANQINDRVLPNLTAEDLKELGVTALGPRRILLDAIAAMRGHAAAEGSGPPVAGREHRPATAGAEAERRQLTVLFCDLVGSTALSARVDPEDLRGVIADYYRLATDVIVRHGGYVARYIGDGLLVYFGYPEAREEDAERAVRAGLALIEVVRQVPAPEPLRARVGIATGLVVVGELFGDSAAQEVVGETPNLAARLQALAPPDGVLIAPTTRALTGGLFDYDSLGPQTLKGLPASVTAWRVLGESAGASRFEALRGAVLAPLVGREEELALLLRRWEQAQAGDGKVVLISGEPGIGKSRLIHALQGAITGQPHTELRYFCSPHHQDSALHPVIAQLEHAAGLTREDSSEAKLSKLEAVLAQYNLTAEAVSLVAELLSITTDRREQIEQMDWQPRREKLFTALLARSAALAERQPLLLIYEDVHWIDPSSRELLDRDIEQLQ
;
A
#
# COMPACT_ATOMS: atom_id res chain seq x y z
N MET A 1 -47.29 -12.06 -24.82
CA MET A 1 -46.40 -13.11 -25.40
C MET A 1 -47.10 -14.46 -25.33
N ASP A 2 -47.02 -15.30 -26.37
CA ASP A 2 -47.55 -16.68 -26.31
C ASP A 2 -46.50 -17.61 -25.67
N VAL A 3 -46.78 -18.09 -24.46
CA VAL A 3 -45.89 -18.95 -23.67
C VAL A 3 -45.55 -20.26 -24.38
N ALA A 4 -46.45 -20.82 -25.19
CA ALA A 4 -46.19 -22.06 -25.93
C ALA A 4 -45.28 -21.85 -27.15
N VAL A 5 -45.34 -20.65 -27.77
CA VAL A 5 -44.38 -20.26 -28.81
C VAL A 5 -43.01 -20.00 -28.18
N TRP A 6 -42.97 -19.33 -27.04
CA TRP A 6 -41.73 -19.07 -26.33
C TRP A 6 -41.02 -20.35 -25.87
N LEU A 7 -41.73 -21.30 -25.26
CA LEU A 7 -41.15 -22.59 -24.87
C LEU A 7 -40.57 -23.36 -26.06
N ARG A 8 -41.19 -23.27 -27.24
CA ARG A 8 -40.65 -23.85 -28.49
C ARG A 8 -39.33 -23.20 -28.91
N THR A 9 -39.19 -21.88 -28.76
CA THR A 9 -37.91 -21.21 -29.08
C THR A 9 -36.75 -21.64 -28.18
N LEU A 10 -37.06 -22.18 -27.00
CA LEU A 10 -36.08 -22.70 -26.05
C LEU A 10 -35.83 -24.22 -26.19
N GLY A 11 -36.51 -24.90 -27.12
CA GLY A 11 -36.48 -26.36 -27.25
C GLY A 11 -37.09 -27.10 -26.05
N LEU A 12 -38.06 -26.47 -25.39
CA LEU A 12 -38.71 -26.93 -24.15
C LEU A 12 -40.22 -27.10 -24.33
N GLU A 13 -40.68 -27.35 -25.55
CA GLU A 13 -42.10 -27.51 -25.89
C GLU A 13 -42.82 -28.62 -25.13
N GLN A 14 -42.07 -29.63 -24.66
CA GLN A 14 -42.62 -30.71 -23.84
C GLN A 14 -43.25 -30.21 -22.52
N TYR A 15 -42.87 -29.02 -22.04
CA TYR A 15 -43.42 -28.42 -20.82
C TYR A 15 -44.63 -27.51 -21.07
N ALA A 16 -44.99 -27.24 -22.34
CA ALA A 16 -46.12 -26.37 -22.68
C ALA A 16 -47.48 -26.84 -22.10
N PRO A 17 -47.81 -28.14 -22.03
CA PRO A 17 -49.03 -28.60 -21.38
C PRO A 17 -49.08 -28.26 -19.88
N ALA A 18 -47.94 -28.37 -19.18
CA ALA A 18 -47.85 -28.08 -17.74
C ALA A 18 -47.99 -26.58 -17.45
N PHE A 19 -47.37 -25.72 -18.26
CA PHE A 19 -47.51 -24.26 -18.15
C PHE A 19 -48.95 -23.82 -18.46
N ARG A 20 -49.61 -24.45 -19.44
CA ARG A 20 -51.03 -24.19 -19.75
C ARG A 20 -51.97 -24.67 -18.65
N ALA A 21 -51.76 -25.87 -18.11
CA ALA A 21 -52.59 -26.44 -17.04
C ALA A 21 -52.55 -25.57 -15.77
N ASN A 22 -51.41 -24.96 -15.48
CA ASN A 22 -51.21 -24.05 -14.35
C ASN A 22 -51.45 -22.57 -14.70
N GLN A 23 -52.05 -22.29 -15.86
CA GLN A 23 -52.44 -20.94 -16.30
C GLN A 23 -51.30 -19.92 -16.32
N ILE A 24 -50.06 -20.36 -16.56
CA ILE A 24 -48.91 -19.47 -16.67
C ILE A 24 -49.01 -18.68 -17.98
N ASN A 25 -49.26 -17.37 -17.84
CA ASN A 25 -49.32 -16.42 -18.95
C ASN A 25 -48.11 -15.46 -18.92
N ASP A 26 -48.03 -14.55 -19.89
CA ASP A 26 -46.93 -13.59 -20.05
C ASP A 26 -46.75 -12.59 -18.89
N ARG A 27 -47.75 -12.44 -18.01
CA ARG A 27 -47.63 -11.61 -16.80
C ARG A 27 -47.04 -12.39 -15.61
N VAL A 28 -47.32 -13.68 -15.54
CA VAL A 28 -46.86 -14.56 -14.46
C VAL A 28 -45.48 -15.14 -14.78
N LEU A 29 -45.24 -15.44 -16.06
CA LEU A 29 -44.00 -16.04 -16.55
C LEU A 29 -42.74 -15.30 -16.09
N PRO A 30 -42.66 -13.95 -16.13
CA PRO A 30 -41.49 -13.24 -15.67
C PRO A 30 -41.21 -13.44 -14.19
N ASN A 31 -42.18 -13.85 -13.36
CA ASN A 31 -42.05 -13.91 -11.91
C ASN A 31 -41.76 -15.32 -11.37
N LEU A 32 -41.70 -16.35 -12.22
CA LEU A 32 -41.45 -17.71 -11.78
C LEU A 32 -40.05 -17.89 -11.19
N THR A 33 -39.99 -18.61 -10.07
CA THR A 33 -38.77 -18.97 -9.36
C THR A 33 -38.34 -20.41 -9.64
N ALA A 34 -37.16 -20.79 -9.15
CA ALA A 34 -36.65 -22.14 -9.30
C ALA A 34 -37.53 -23.20 -8.60
N GLU A 35 -38.24 -22.84 -7.53
CA GLU A 35 -39.19 -23.73 -6.85
C GLU A 35 -40.50 -23.85 -7.64
N ASP A 36 -41.05 -22.75 -8.14
CA ASP A 36 -42.27 -22.79 -8.97
C ASP A 36 -42.09 -23.67 -10.21
N LEU A 37 -40.91 -23.63 -10.84
CA LEU A 37 -40.59 -24.49 -11.98
C LEU A 37 -40.55 -25.98 -11.61
N LYS A 38 -40.13 -26.33 -10.38
CA LYS A 38 -40.20 -27.72 -9.90
C LYS A 38 -41.65 -28.14 -9.69
N GLU A 39 -42.49 -27.27 -9.13
CA GLU A 39 -43.93 -27.53 -8.95
C GLU A 39 -44.66 -27.70 -10.30
N LEU A 40 -44.21 -26.98 -11.34
CA LEU A 40 -44.66 -27.14 -12.73
C LEU A 40 -44.15 -28.43 -13.41
N GLY A 41 -43.38 -29.27 -12.72
CA GLY A 41 -42.87 -30.54 -13.23
C GLY A 41 -41.52 -30.44 -13.96
N VAL A 42 -40.82 -29.29 -13.90
CA VAL A 42 -39.47 -29.10 -14.46
C VAL A 42 -38.41 -29.52 -13.43
N THR A 43 -38.40 -30.81 -13.11
CA THR A 43 -37.51 -31.39 -12.08
C THR A 43 -36.08 -31.59 -12.57
N ALA A 44 -35.84 -31.68 -13.88
CA ALA A 44 -34.49 -31.75 -14.44
C ALA A 44 -33.76 -30.39 -14.34
N LEU A 45 -32.49 -30.41 -13.90
CA LEU A 45 -31.69 -29.19 -13.68
C LEU A 45 -31.44 -28.39 -14.96
N GLY A 46 -31.18 -29.06 -16.08
CA GLY A 46 -30.87 -28.41 -17.36
C GLY A 46 -32.01 -27.52 -17.89
N PRO A 47 -33.21 -28.07 -18.16
CA PRO A 47 -34.37 -27.29 -18.59
C PRO A 47 -34.74 -26.16 -17.62
N ARG A 48 -34.57 -26.38 -16.31
CA ARG A 48 -34.87 -25.36 -15.29
C ARG A 48 -33.92 -24.18 -15.36
N ARG A 49 -32.63 -24.43 -15.62
CA ARG A 49 -31.65 -23.35 -15.78
C ARG A 49 -31.93 -22.53 -17.04
N ILE A 50 -32.23 -23.20 -18.16
CA ILE A 50 -32.61 -22.56 -19.42
C ILE A 50 -33.82 -21.64 -19.25
N LEU A 51 -34.86 -22.09 -18.52
CA LEU A 51 -36.06 -21.28 -18.25
C LEU A 51 -35.76 -20.06 -17.36
N LEU A 52 -34.96 -20.22 -16.30
CA LEU A 52 -34.62 -19.11 -15.40
C LEU A 52 -33.78 -18.04 -16.11
N ASP A 53 -32.81 -18.45 -16.93
CA ASP A 53 -31.98 -17.53 -17.70
C ASP A 53 -32.80 -16.78 -18.75
N ALA A 54 -33.73 -17.46 -19.43
CA ALA A 54 -34.63 -16.84 -20.40
C ALA A 54 -35.67 -15.90 -19.74
N ILE A 55 -36.14 -16.22 -18.53
CA ILE A 55 -37.01 -15.34 -17.73
C ILE A 55 -36.25 -14.08 -17.27
N ALA A 56 -34.99 -14.23 -16.85
CA ALA A 56 -34.13 -13.11 -16.47
C ALA A 56 -33.88 -12.17 -17.66
N ALA A 57 -33.64 -12.71 -18.86
CA ALA A 57 -33.49 -11.93 -20.08
C ALA A 57 -34.77 -11.13 -20.44
N MET A 58 -35.96 -11.66 -20.17
CA MET A 58 -37.22 -10.92 -20.36
C MET A 58 -37.37 -9.74 -19.39
N ARG A 59 -36.99 -9.92 -18.13
CA ARG A 59 -37.01 -8.84 -17.12
C ARG A 59 -36.08 -7.68 -17.53
N GLY A 60 -34.93 -8.01 -18.12
CA GLY A 60 -33.97 -7.04 -18.63
C GLY A 60 -34.51 -6.19 -19.79
N HIS A 61 -35.28 -6.77 -20.70
CA HIS A 61 -35.85 -6.04 -21.85
C HIS A 61 -37.05 -5.15 -21.44
N ALA A 62 -37.88 -5.59 -20.51
CA ALA A 62 -39.02 -4.79 -20.02
C ALA A 62 -38.60 -3.53 -19.27
N ALA A 63 -37.40 -3.49 -18.69
CA ALA A 63 -36.85 -2.33 -17.99
C ALA A 63 -36.27 -1.26 -18.94
N ALA A 64 -36.00 -1.60 -20.21
CA ALA A 64 -35.38 -0.70 -21.19
C ALA A 64 -36.37 0.15 -22.00
N GLU A 65 -37.65 -0.24 -22.08
CA GLU A 65 -38.66 0.45 -22.89
C GLU A 65 -39.44 1.56 -22.12
N GLY A 66 -39.10 1.82 -20.85
CA GLY A 66 -39.89 2.62 -19.91
C GLY A 66 -39.40 4.01 -19.53
N SER A 67 -38.46 4.64 -20.25
CA SER A 67 -37.92 5.96 -19.85
C SER A 67 -38.04 7.04 -20.94
N GLY A 68 -38.93 8.01 -20.70
CA GLY A 68 -39.01 9.29 -21.44
C GLY A 68 -37.84 10.24 -21.12
N PRO A 69 -37.76 11.41 -21.79
CA PRO A 69 -36.53 12.20 -21.87
C PRO A 69 -36.19 12.96 -20.57
N PRO A 70 -34.90 13.29 -20.33
CA PRO A 70 -34.40 13.61 -19.00
C PRO A 70 -34.44 15.10 -18.66
N VAL A 71 -34.76 15.43 -17.41
CA VAL A 71 -34.48 16.72 -16.78
C VAL A 71 -33.23 16.56 -15.92
N ALA A 72 -32.30 17.50 -16.09
CA ALA A 72 -30.96 17.50 -15.53
C ALA A 72 -30.91 17.56 -14.00
N GLY A 73 -29.88 16.91 -13.44
CA GLY A 73 -29.30 17.25 -12.15
C GLY A 73 -29.32 16.13 -11.11
N ARG A 74 -28.28 15.29 -11.09
CA ARG A 74 -27.41 15.01 -9.92
C ARG A 74 -26.55 13.76 -10.14
N GLU A 75 -25.26 13.98 -9.84
CA GLU A 75 -24.27 13.03 -9.32
C GLU A 75 -24.03 11.73 -10.12
N HIS A 76 -22.88 11.77 -10.81
CA HIS A 76 -22.25 10.69 -11.52
C HIS A 76 -21.88 9.55 -10.54
N ARG A 77 -22.83 8.66 -10.28
CA ARG A 77 -22.54 7.31 -9.80
C ARG A 77 -22.28 6.48 -11.07
N PRO A 78 -21.10 5.88 -11.29
CA PRO A 78 -20.94 5.01 -12.45
C PRO A 78 -21.93 3.86 -12.28
N ALA A 79 -22.94 3.84 -13.15
CA ALA A 79 -23.74 2.67 -13.38
C ALA A 79 -22.77 1.59 -13.86
N THR A 80 -22.76 0.43 -13.19
CA THR A 80 -22.06 -0.76 -13.63
C THR A 80 -22.69 -1.24 -14.93
N ALA A 81 -22.25 -0.65 -16.05
CA ALA A 81 -22.22 -1.30 -17.33
C ALA A 81 -21.46 -2.62 -17.16
N GLY A 82 -21.97 -3.71 -17.75
CA GLY A 82 -21.44 -5.06 -17.55
C GLY A 82 -19.92 -5.09 -17.61
N ALA A 83 -19.29 -5.78 -16.65
CA ALA A 83 -17.85 -5.89 -16.51
C ALA A 83 -17.24 -6.60 -17.74
N GLU A 84 -17.03 -5.86 -18.82
CA GLU A 84 -16.16 -6.28 -19.91
C GLU A 84 -14.75 -6.51 -19.33
N ALA A 85 -14.11 -7.58 -19.77
CA ALA A 85 -12.79 -7.95 -19.28
C ALA A 85 -11.75 -6.86 -19.63
N GLU A 86 -11.23 -6.17 -18.63
CA GLU A 86 -10.33 -5.04 -18.83
C GLU A 86 -8.85 -5.43 -18.69
N ARG A 87 -8.03 -5.00 -19.65
CA ARG A 87 -6.57 -5.09 -19.55
C ARG A 87 -6.04 -3.95 -18.70
N ARG A 88 -5.43 -4.28 -17.57
CA ARG A 88 -4.87 -3.29 -16.62
C ARG A 88 -3.61 -3.83 -15.97
N GLN A 89 -2.73 -2.92 -15.56
CA GLN A 89 -1.55 -3.29 -14.78
C GLN A 89 -1.98 -3.47 -13.31
N LEU A 90 -1.67 -4.62 -12.72
CA LEU A 90 -1.93 -4.89 -11.32
C LEU A 90 -0.66 -5.36 -10.62
N THR A 91 -0.56 -5.03 -9.33
CA THR A 91 0.40 -5.66 -8.43
C THR A 91 -0.31 -6.71 -7.61
N VAL A 92 0.13 -7.96 -7.74
CA VAL A 92 -0.44 -9.13 -7.07
C VAL A 92 0.48 -9.52 -5.92
N LEU A 93 -0.08 -9.66 -4.73
CA LEU A 93 0.58 -10.17 -3.54
C LEU A 93 -0.05 -11.50 -3.15
N PHE A 94 0.80 -12.51 -2.96
CA PHE A 94 0.45 -13.76 -2.31
C PHE A 94 1.12 -13.85 -0.95
N CYS A 95 0.36 -14.17 0.08
CA CYS A 95 0.85 -14.45 1.43
C CYS A 95 0.40 -15.85 1.85
N ASP A 96 1.24 -16.58 2.57
CA ASP A 96 0.95 -17.96 3.01
C ASP A 96 1.67 -18.25 4.33
N LEU A 97 1.12 -19.14 5.15
CA LEU A 97 1.72 -19.51 6.44
C LEU A 97 2.74 -20.64 6.26
N VAL A 98 3.89 -20.48 6.90
CA VAL A 98 4.94 -21.50 6.86
C VAL A 98 4.56 -22.69 7.73
N GLY A 99 4.49 -23.87 7.11
CA GLY A 99 4.29 -25.12 7.84
C GLY A 99 2.86 -25.33 8.33
N SER A 100 1.88 -24.62 7.79
CA SER A 100 0.46 -24.76 8.11
C SER A 100 -0.06 -26.19 7.99
N THR A 101 0.37 -26.94 6.98
CA THR A 101 0.00 -28.36 6.82
C THR A 101 0.53 -29.23 7.97
N ALA A 102 1.72 -28.91 8.48
CA ALA A 102 2.29 -29.61 9.63
C ALA A 102 1.64 -29.17 10.95
N LEU A 103 1.15 -27.93 11.03
CA LEU A 103 0.36 -27.41 12.14
C LEU A 103 -1.02 -28.08 12.18
N SER A 104 -1.68 -28.24 11.02
CA SER A 104 -2.99 -28.88 10.92
C SER A 104 -3.01 -30.37 11.27
N ALA A 105 -1.84 -31.02 11.24
CA ALA A 105 -1.69 -32.40 11.66
C ALA A 105 -1.49 -32.56 13.18
N ARG A 106 -1.18 -31.47 13.90
CA ARG A 106 -0.79 -31.48 15.33
C ARG A 106 -1.75 -30.71 16.24
N VAL A 107 -2.52 -29.79 15.68
CA VAL A 107 -3.49 -28.95 16.40
C VAL A 107 -4.91 -29.45 16.12
N ASP A 108 -5.78 -29.37 17.11
CA ASP A 108 -7.19 -29.69 16.92
C ASP A 108 -7.82 -28.80 15.84
N PRO A 109 -8.67 -29.33 14.93
CA PRO A 109 -9.28 -28.54 13.86
C PRO A 109 -10.06 -27.31 14.35
N GLU A 110 -10.66 -27.34 15.55
CA GLU A 110 -11.38 -26.20 16.11
C GLU A 110 -10.43 -25.08 16.53
N ASP A 111 -9.32 -25.42 17.20
CA ASP A 111 -8.28 -24.48 17.59
C ASP A 111 -7.57 -23.88 16.37
N LEU A 112 -7.25 -24.72 15.38
CA LEU A 112 -6.64 -24.28 14.12
C LEU A 112 -7.53 -23.28 13.39
N ARG A 113 -8.85 -23.53 13.38
CA ARG A 113 -9.82 -22.61 12.76
C ARG A 113 -9.80 -21.25 13.45
N GLY A 114 -9.69 -21.22 14.79
CA GLY A 114 -9.54 -19.98 15.55
C GLY A 114 -8.29 -19.20 15.15
N VAL A 115 -7.14 -19.88 15.11
CA VAL A 115 -5.85 -19.29 14.72
C VAL A 115 -5.89 -18.73 13.28
N ILE A 116 -6.46 -19.48 12.32
CA ILE A 116 -6.60 -19.01 10.93
C ILE A 116 -7.54 -17.81 10.84
N ALA A 117 -8.63 -17.79 11.62
CA ALA A 117 -9.55 -16.66 11.64
C ALA A 117 -8.90 -15.38 12.17
N ASP A 118 -8.09 -15.48 13.23
CA ASP A 118 -7.34 -14.34 13.77
C ASP A 118 -6.26 -13.86 12.80
N TYR A 119 -5.55 -14.79 12.18
CA TYR A 119 -4.61 -14.48 11.09
C TYR A 119 -5.31 -13.70 9.97
N TYR A 120 -6.43 -14.19 9.44
CA TYR A 120 -7.16 -13.54 8.36
C TYR A 120 -7.67 -12.16 8.73
N ARG A 121 -8.19 -11.98 9.94
CA ARG A 121 -8.64 -10.68 10.43
C ARG A 121 -7.48 -9.67 10.46
N LEU A 122 -6.40 -10.02 11.15
CA LEU A 122 -5.24 -9.13 11.30
C LEU A 122 -4.54 -8.84 9.97
N ALA A 123 -4.40 -9.85 9.11
CA ALA A 123 -3.82 -9.68 7.79
C ALA A 123 -4.69 -8.79 6.89
N THR A 124 -6.01 -8.99 6.88
CA THR A 124 -6.94 -8.17 6.11
C THR A 124 -6.89 -6.71 6.56
N ASP A 125 -6.86 -6.46 7.86
CA ASP A 125 -6.76 -5.09 8.40
C ASP A 125 -5.46 -4.39 7.95
N VAL A 126 -4.33 -5.10 7.88
CA VAL A 126 -3.08 -4.57 7.33
C VAL A 126 -3.22 -4.27 5.83
N ILE A 127 -3.72 -5.24 5.07
CA ILE A 127 -3.85 -5.14 3.61
C ILE A 127 -4.74 -3.94 3.23
N VAL A 128 -5.89 -3.79 3.90
CA VAL A 128 -6.84 -2.70 3.64
C VAL A 128 -6.27 -1.35 4.07
N ARG A 129 -5.48 -1.26 5.15
CA ARG A 129 -4.79 -0.01 5.54
C ARG A 129 -3.75 0.44 4.51
N HIS A 130 -3.05 -0.50 3.89
CA HIS A 130 -2.20 -0.22 2.73
C HIS A 130 -3.01 -0.15 1.42
N GLY A 131 -4.34 -0.25 1.50
CA GLY A 131 -5.36 -0.24 0.45
C GLY A 131 -5.10 -1.18 -0.71
N GLY A 132 -4.70 -2.41 -0.38
CA GLY A 132 -4.89 -3.57 -1.23
C GLY A 132 -6.31 -4.12 -1.08
N TYR A 133 -6.73 -4.90 -2.06
CA TYR A 133 -8.01 -5.60 -2.11
C TYR A 133 -7.78 -7.10 -1.93
N VAL A 134 -8.35 -7.69 -0.88
CA VAL A 134 -8.29 -9.15 -0.67
C VAL A 134 -9.24 -9.82 -1.65
N ALA A 135 -8.67 -10.43 -2.69
CA ALA A 135 -9.43 -11.06 -3.75
C ALA A 135 -9.91 -12.46 -3.38
N ARG A 136 -9.07 -13.23 -2.69
CA ARG A 136 -9.40 -14.62 -2.33
C ARG A 136 -8.62 -15.11 -1.12
N TYR A 137 -9.28 -15.93 -0.32
CA TYR A 137 -8.68 -16.81 0.68
C TYR A 137 -8.46 -18.19 0.07
N ILE A 138 -7.24 -18.72 0.11
CA ILE A 138 -6.84 -19.99 -0.51
C ILE A 138 -6.16 -20.86 0.54
N GLY A 139 -6.93 -21.72 1.21
CA GLY A 139 -6.42 -22.54 2.31
C GLY A 139 -6.09 -21.68 3.52
N ASP A 140 -4.80 -21.49 3.78
CA ASP A 140 -4.18 -20.58 4.74
C ASP A 140 -3.48 -19.39 4.07
N GLY A 141 -3.58 -19.27 2.75
CA GLY A 141 -3.00 -18.19 1.97
C GLY A 141 -4.00 -17.09 1.58
N LEU A 142 -3.46 -15.91 1.29
CA LEU A 142 -4.17 -14.72 0.86
C LEU A 142 -3.71 -14.30 -0.54
N LEU A 143 -4.68 -14.06 -1.42
CA LEU A 143 -4.47 -13.42 -2.71
C LEU A 143 -4.97 -11.98 -2.67
N VAL A 144 -4.08 -11.04 -2.92
CA VAL A 144 -4.32 -9.60 -2.76
C VAL A 144 -3.95 -8.87 -4.04
N TYR A 145 -4.79 -7.90 -4.43
CA TYR A 145 -4.54 -7.02 -5.56
C TYR A 145 -4.33 -5.58 -5.11
N PHE A 146 -3.32 -4.93 -5.66
CA PHE A 146 -3.10 -3.48 -5.59
C PHE A 146 -3.27 -2.91 -7.00
N GLY A 147 -3.94 -1.77 -7.09
CA GLY A 147 -4.43 -1.17 -8.34
C GLY A 147 -5.83 -1.61 -8.76
N TYR A 148 -6.57 -2.21 -7.82
CA TYR A 148 -7.95 -2.61 -7.98
C TYR A 148 -8.77 -2.24 -6.74
N PRO A 149 -10.00 -1.69 -6.88
CA PRO A 149 -10.68 -1.35 -8.13
C PRO A 149 -10.09 -0.10 -8.84
N GLU A 150 -9.39 0.76 -8.08
CA GLU A 150 -8.73 1.97 -8.56
C GLU A 150 -7.21 1.77 -8.68
N ALA A 151 -6.63 2.20 -9.80
CA ALA A 151 -5.19 2.18 -10.02
C ALA A 151 -4.51 3.42 -9.43
N ARG A 152 -3.35 3.22 -8.78
CA ARG A 152 -2.49 4.27 -8.23
C ARG A 152 -1.05 4.03 -8.66
N GLU A 153 -0.28 5.11 -8.84
CA GLU A 153 1.13 5.00 -9.21
C GLU A 153 1.96 4.23 -8.16
N GLU A 154 1.50 4.22 -6.91
CA GLU A 154 2.19 3.68 -5.74
C GLU A 154 1.86 2.21 -5.46
N ASP A 155 1.06 1.55 -6.29
CA ASP A 155 0.55 0.21 -5.97
C ASP A 155 1.64 -0.84 -5.79
N ALA A 156 2.77 -0.72 -6.51
CA ALA A 156 3.93 -1.57 -6.30
C ALA A 156 4.59 -1.32 -4.93
N GLU A 157 4.74 -0.06 -4.53
CA GLU A 157 5.30 0.34 -3.23
C GLU A 157 4.40 -0.13 -2.08
N ARG A 158 3.10 0.16 -2.19
CA ARG A 158 2.08 -0.19 -1.19
C ARG A 158 2.00 -1.70 -0.98
N ALA A 159 2.12 -2.49 -2.05
CA ALA A 159 2.19 -3.94 -1.95
C ALA A 159 3.42 -4.41 -1.18
N VAL A 160 4.60 -3.83 -1.42
CA VAL A 160 5.83 -4.19 -0.70
C VAL A 160 5.73 -3.81 0.78
N ARG A 161 5.25 -2.61 1.11
CA ARG A 161 5.00 -2.17 2.49
C ARG A 161 4.01 -3.10 3.19
N ALA A 162 2.91 -3.45 2.53
CA ALA A 162 1.93 -4.41 3.06
C ALA A 162 2.57 -5.78 3.30
N GLY A 163 3.42 -6.26 2.39
CA GLY A 163 4.15 -7.51 2.54
C GLY A 163 5.05 -7.52 3.79
N LEU A 164 5.81 -6.45 4.01
CA LEU A 164 6.65 -6.30 5.21
C LEU A 164 5.80 -6.21 6.50
N ALA A 165 4.73 -5.43 6.48
CA ALA A 165 3.82 -5.30 7.62
C ALA A 165 3.10 -6.61 7.95
N LEU A 166 2.75 -7.42 6.94
CA LEU A 166 2.15 -8.74 7.13
C LEU A 166 3.08 -9.68 7.88
N ILE A 167 4.39 -9.68 7.58
CA ILE A 167 5.36 -10.51 8.32
C ILE A 167 5.33 -10.16 9.82
N GLU A 168 5.32 -8.87 10.16
CA GLU A 168 5.32 -8.44 11.56
C GLU A 168 4.01 -8.75 12.27
N VAL A 169 2.86 -8.58 11.60
CA VAL A 169 1.55 -8.86 12.19
C VAL A 169 1.31 -10.37 12.37
N VAL A 170 1.77 -11.21 11.44
CA VAL A 170 1.65 -12.67 11.56
C VAL A 170 2.39 -13.20 12.78
N ARG A 171 3.54 -12.64 13.11
CA ARG A 171 4.31 -13.01 14.31
C ARG A 171 3.58 -12.71 15.62
N GLN A 172 2.62 -11.78 15.60
CA GLN A 172 1.85 -11.36 16.77
C GLN A 172 0.55 -12.15 16.94
N VAL A 173 0.19 -13.00 15.97
CA VAL A 173 -1.02 -13.83 16.05
C VAL A 173 -0.86 -14.83 17.20
N PRO A 174 -1.80 -14.86 18.17
CA PRO A 174 -1.78 -15.85 19.23
C PRO A 174 -1.94 -17.26 18.66
N ALA A 175 -0.91 -18.09 18.82
CA ALA A 175 -0.92 -19.47 18.36
C ALA A 175 -0.06 -20.37 19.28
N PRO A 176 -0.30 -21.70 19.30
CA PRO A 176 0.49 -22.62 20.12
C PRO A 176 1.99 -22.62 19.78
N GLU A 177 2.33 -22.32 18.52
CA GLU A 177 3.69 -22.16 18.01
C GLU A 177 3.80 -20.84 17.24
N PRO A 178 4.97 -20.16 17.23
CA PRO A 178 5.14 -18.90 16.49
C PRO A 178 4.85 -19.07 15.00
N LEU A 179 3.84 -18.34 14.51
CA LEU A 179 3.51 -18.31 13.09
C LEU A 179 4.53 -17.48 12.31
N ARG A 180 4.81 -17.93 11.10
CA ARG A 180 5.65 -17.23 10.13
C ARG A 180 4.94 -17.20 8.81
N ALA A 181 5.17 -16.15 8.03
CA ALA A 181 4.59 -16.00 6.70
C ALA A 181 5.66 -15.94 5.62
N ARG A 182 5.25 -16.22 4.39
CA ARG A 182 6.03 -16.02 3.17
C ARG A 182 5.22 -15.16 2.23
N VAL A 183 5.85 -14.17 1.63
CA VAL A 183 5.17 -13.23 0.73
C VAL A 183 5.87 -13.21 -0.63
N GLY A 184 5.08 -13.27 -1.70
CA GLY A 184 5.51 -13.13 -3.08
C GLY A 184 4.72 -12.03 -3.78
N ILE A 185 5.42 -11.10 -4.45
CA ILE A 185 4.81 -9.95 -5.10
C ILE A 185 5.26 -9.86 -6.55
N ALA A 186 4.32 -9.68 -7.47
CA ALA A 186 4.62 -9.43 -8.87
C ALA A 186 3.71 -8.34 -9.45
N THR A 187 4.27 -7.48 -10.29
CA THR A 187 3.55 -6.43 -11.02
C THR A 187 3.59 -6.73 -12.51
N GLY A 188 2.44 -6.66 -13.17
CA GLY A 188 2.36 -6.89 -14.61
C GLY A 188 0.97 -6.66 -15.18
N LEU A 189 0.87 -6.72 -16.51
CA LEU A 189 -0.41 -6.61 -17.22
C LEU A 189 -1.25 -7.86 -17.02
N VAL A 190 -2.51 -7.66 -16.66
CA VAL A 190 -3.48 -8.72 -16.44
C VAL A 190 -4.83 -8.32 -17.02
N VAL A 191 -5.67 -9.32 -17.27
CA VAL A 191 -7.06 -9.13 -17.66
C VAL A 191 -7.92 -9.38 -16.42
N VAL A 192 -8.74 -8.40 -16.04
CA VAL A 192 -9.69 -8.52 -14.92
C VAL A 192 -11.09 -8.62 -15.49
N GLY A 193 -11.84 -9.66 -15.14
CA GLY A 193 -13.23 -9.79 -15.57
C GLY A 193 -14.00 -10.86 -14.81
N GLU A 194 -15.33 -10.83 -14.96
CA GLU A 194 -16.23 -11.84 -14.43
C GLU A 194 -16.21 -13.08 -15.35
N LEU A 195 -15.36 -14.07 -15.04
CA LEU A 195 -15.29 -15.29 -15.83
C LEU A 195 -16.48 -16.24 -15.61
N PHE A 196 -17.17 -16.16 -14.45
CA PHE A 196 -18.20 -17.14 -14.07
C PHE A 196 -19.41 -16.56 -13.32
N GLY A 197 -19.89 -15.36 -13.66
CA GLY A 197 -21.19 -14.85 -13.17
C GLY A 197 -21.40 -14.83 -11.65
N ASP A 198 -20.32 -14.93 -10.88
CA ASP A 198 -20.30 -14.90 -9.41
C ASP A 198 -19.71 -13.55 -9.02
N SER A 199 -20.57 -12.58 -8.73
CA SER A 199 -20.21 -11.16 -8.55
C SER A 199 -19.27 -10.89 -7.36
N ALA A 200 -18.88 -11.92 -6.59
CA ALA A 200 -18.03 -11.80 -5.40
C ALA A 200 -16.53 -12.04 -5.67
N ALA A 201 -16.15 -12.70 -6.78
CA ALA A 201 -14.75 -13.05 -7.05
C ALA A 201 -14.35 -12.61 -8.47
N GLN A 202 -13.69 -11.46 -8.57
CA GLN A 202 -13.13 -10.97 -9.83
C GLN A 202 -11.86 -11.77 -10.16
N GLU A 203 -11.92 -12.58 -11.21
CA GLU A 203 -10.78 -13.41 -11.62
C GLU A 203 -9.79 -12.58 -12.45
N VAL A 204 -8.52 -12.72 -12.08
CA VAL A 204 -7.41 -12.07 -12.78
C VAL A 204 -6.70 -13.13 -13.60
N VAL A 205 -6.73 -12.97 -14.91
CA VAL A 205 -6.06 -13.87 -15.85
C VAL A 205 -4.78 -13.20 -16.35
N GLY A 206 -3.65 -13.87 -16.15
CA GLY A 206 -2.35 -13.42 -16.62
C GLY A 206 -1.21 -14.24 -16.03
N GLU A 207 0.02 -13.94 -16.47
CA GLU A 207 1.23 -14.57 -15.90
C GLU A 207 1.56 -14.02 -14.50
N THR A 208 1.12 -12.80 -14.18
CA THR A 208 1.44 -12.08 -12.94
C THR A 208 0.99 -12.83 -11.67
N PRO A 209 -0.26 -13.32 -11.53
CA PRO A 209 -0.66 -14.07 -10.35
C PRO A 209 0.14 -15.37 -10.18
N ASN A 210 0.42 -16.06 -11.28
CA ASN A 210 1.25 -17.27 -11.26
C ASN A 210 2.67 -16.96 -10.79
N LEU A 211 3.28 -15.88 -11.30
CA LEU A 211 4.62 -15.45 -10.88
C LEU A 211 4.65 -15.09 -9.38
N ALA A 212 3.68 -14.33 -8.89
CA ALA A 212 3.58 -13.97 -7.47
C ALA A 212 3.47 -15.21 -6.56
N ALA A 213 2.62 -16.19 -6.93
CA ALA A 213 2.50 -17.45 -6.20
C ALA A 213 3.81 -18.26 -6.20
N ARG A 214 4.55 -18.27 -7.33
CA ARG A 214 5.85 -18.96 -7.41
C ARG A 214 6.93 -18.28 -6.56
N LEU A 215 6.94 -16.95 -6.53
CA LEU A 215 7.84 -16.17 -5.67
C LEU A 215 7.53 -16.39 -4.19
N GLN A 216 6.25 -16.44 -3.82
CA GLN A 216 5.84 -16.75 -2.44
C GLN A 216 6.34 -18.14 -2.02
N ALA A 217 6.15 -19.15 -2.87
CA ALA A 217 6.61 -20.51 -2.57
C ALA A 217 8.14 -20.61 -2.41
N LEU A 218 8.90 -19.79 -3.15
CA LEU A 218 10.35 -19.69 -3.08
C LEU A 218 10.83 -18.91 -1.84
N ALA A 219 10.01 -18.01 -1.29
CA ALA A 219 10.42 -17.13 -0.20
C ALA A 219 10.85 -17.91 1.05
N PRO A 220 11.94 -17.49 1.72
CA PRO A 220 12.27 -18.02 3.03
C PRO A 220 11.19 -17.62 4.06
N PRO A 221 11.05 -18.32 5.20
CA PRO A 221 10.20 -17.88 6.29
C PRO A 221 10.49 -16.43 6.68
N ASP A 222 9.44 -15.64 6.88
CA ASP A 222 9.49 -14.19 7.13
C ASP A 222 10.12 -13.38 5.99
N GLY A 223 10.12 -13.94 4.77
CA GLY A 223 10.67 -13.34 3.58
C GLY A 223 9.61 -12.73 2.67
N VAL A 224 9.93 -11.58 2.10
CA VAL A 224 9.18 -10.94 1.01
C VAL A 224 10.03 -11.01 -0.26
N LEU A 225 9.56 -11.75 -1.27
CA LEU A 225 10.20 -11.82 -2.58
C LEU A 225 9.40 -11.05 -3.63
N ILE A 226 10.10 -10.33 -4.50
CA ILE A 226 9.50 -9.51 -5.56
C ILE A 226 10.05 -9.83 -6.95
N ALA A 227 9.20 -9.65 -7.95
CA ALA A 227 9.54 -9.80 -9.37
C ALA A 227 10.37 -8.61 -9.91
N PRO A 228 11.07 -8.76 -11.06
CA PRO A 228 11.87 -7.70 -11.67
C PRO A 228 11.08 -6.41 -11.95
N THR A 229 9.85 -6.51 -12.43
CA THR A 229 8.99 -5.34 -12.71
C THR A 229 8.66 -4.59 -11.42
N THR A 230 8.31 -5.30 -10.35
CA THR A 230 8.07 -4.69 -9.03
C THR A 230 9.33 -4.04 -8.48
N ARG A 231 10.50 -4.67 -8.66
CA ARG A 231 11.81 -4.11 -8.28
C ARG A 231 12.12 -2.82 -9.05
N ALA A 232 11.81 -2.76 -10.34
CA ALA A 232 12.01 -1.57 -11.16
C ALA A 232 11.06 -0.42 -10.74
N LEU A 233 9.79 -0.73 -10.46
CA LEU A 233 8.79 0.25 -10.03
C LEU A 233 8.99 0.76 -8.60
N THR A 234 9.74 0.04 -7.77
CA THR A 234 10.03 0.44 -6.39
C THR A 234 11.42 1.07 -6.22
N GLY A 235 12.27 1.07 -7.25
CA GLY A 235 13.52 1.84 -7.27
C GLY A 235 14.39 1.63 -6.02
N GLY A 236 14.95 2.69 -5.45
CA GLY A 236 15.72 2.66 -4.21
C GLY A 236 14.89 2.83 -2.94
N LEU A 237 13.57 2.59 -2.97
CA LEU A 237 12.70 2.82 -1.80
C LEU A 237 12.92 1.80 -0.69
N PHE A 238 13.48 0.63 -1.03
CA PHE A 238 13.72 -0.46 -0.10
C PHE A 238 15.16 -0.95 -0.24
N ASP A 239 15.64 -1.62 0.79
CA ASP A 239 16.89 -2.38 0.71
C ASP A 239 16.58 -3.78 0.17
N TYR A 240 17.37 -4.23 -0.80
CA TYR A 240 17.13 -5.50 -1.48
C TYR A 240 18.36 -6.39 -1.51
N ASP A 241 18.13 -7.69 -1.41
CA ASP A 241 19.11 -8.73 -1.69
C ASP A 241 18.72 -9.48 -2.98
N SER A 242 19.68 -9.68 -3.88
CA SER A 242 19.41 -10.34 -5.16
C SER A 242 19.60 -11.84 -5.02
N LEU A 243 18.55 -12.61 -5.31
CA LEU A 243 18.63 -14.08 -5.36
C LEU A 243 19.14 -14.58 -6.72
N GLY A 244 19.50 -13.68 -7.64
CA GLY A 244 19.89 -14.04 -9.00
C GLY A 244 18.76 -14.71 -9.80
N PRO A 245 19.08 -15.29 -10.98
CA PRO A 245 18.10 -15.96 -11.83
C PRO A 245 17.55 -17.24 -11.17
N GLN A 246 16.23 -17.34 -11.06
CA GLN A 246 15.52 -18.47 -10.47
C GLN A 246 14.69 -19.20 -11.52
N THR A 247 14.78 -20.53 -11.55
CA THR A 247 13.96 -21.36 -12.45
C THR A 247 12.66 -21.71 -11.74
N LEU A 248 11.56 -21.09 -12.16
CA LEU A 248 10.25 -21.27 -11.56
C LEU A 248 9.39 -22.23 -12.40
N LYS A 249 8.75 -23.19 -11.75
CA LYS A 249 7.94 -24.21 -12.44
C LYS A 249 6.84 -23.59 -13.31
N GLY A 250 6.84 -23.94 -14.59
CA GLY A 250 5.82 -23.52 -15.56
C GLY A 250 6.09 -22.18 -16.24
N LEU A 251 7.23 -21.53 -15.94
CA LEU A 251 7.69 -20.34 -16.65
C LEU A 251 8.83 -20.71 -17.61
N PRO A 252 8.82 -20.21 -18.87
CA PRO A 252 9.77 -20.62 -19.90
C PRO A 252 11.17 -20.01 -19.72
N ALA A 253 11.29 -18.91 -18.96
CA ALA A 253 12.56 -18.23 -18.71
C ALA A 253 12.86 -18.15 -17.21
N SER A 254 14.14 -18.16 -16.84
CA SER A 254 14.58 -17.88 -15.47
C SER A 254 14.23 -16.43 -15.11
N VAL A 255 13.62 -16.23 -13.95
CA VAL A 255 13.23 -14.91 -13.46
C VAL A 255 14.15 -14.50 -12.33
N THR A 256 14.74 -13.31 -12.40
CA THR A 256 15.53 -12.77 -11.28
C THR A 256 14.60 -12.38 -10.13
N ALA A 257 14.79 -12.98 -8.97
CA ALA A 257 14.02 -12.65 -7.76
C ALA A 257 14.84 -11.75 -6.83
N TRP A 258 14.15 -10.88 -6.11
CA TRP A 258 14.76 -9.99 -5.12
C TRP A 258 14.07 -10.16 -3.79
N ARG A 259 14.83 -10.28 -2.70
CA ARG A 259 14.31 -10.24 -1.34
C ARG A 259 14.31 -8.81 -0.86
N VAL A 260 13.19 -8.37 -0.29
CA VAL A 260 13.09 -7.07 0.38
C VAL A 260 13.51 -7.24 1.83
N LEU A 261 14.49 -6.44 2.27
CA LEU A 261 15.05 -6.49 3.62
C LEU A 261 14.34 -5.50 4.57
N GLY A 262 13.92 -4.36 4.04
CA GLY A 262 13.26 -3.30 4.79
C GLY A 262 13.13 -2.04 3.93
N GLU A 263 12.52 -1.01 4.50
CA GLU A 263 12.48 0.31 3.89
C GLU A 263 13.87 0.95 3.93
N SER A 264 14.27 1.61 2.84
CA SER A 264 15.58 2.26 2.77
C SER A 264 15.51 3.59 3.51
N ALA A 265 16.30 3.74 4.57
CA ALA A 265 16.38 4.98 5.32
C ALA A 265 17.16 6.02 4.50
N GLY A 266 16.49 7.07 4.02
CA GLY A 266 17.15 8.34 3.63
C GLY A 266 17.09 8.77 2.16
N ALA A 267 16.48 8.03 1.24
CA ALA A 267 16.29 8.49 -0.13
C ALA A 267 14.96 9.22 -0.31
N SER A 268 14.95 10.35 -1.03
CA SER A 268 13.69 10.92 -1.53
C SER A 268 13.01 9.90 -2.43
N ARG A 269 11.69 9.72 -2.29
CA ARG A 269 10.91 8.85 -3.19
C ARG A 269 11.22 9.13 -4.66
N PHE A 270 11.40 10.41 -4.99
CA PHE A 270 11.75 10.83 -6.33
C PHE A 270 13.14 10.34 -6.77
N GLU A 271 14.15 10.46 -5.93
CA GLU A 271 15.53 10.00 -6.22
C GLU A 271 15.62 8.48 -6.26
N ALA A 272 14.96 7.81 -5.32
CA ALA A 272 14.84 6.36 -5.27
C ALA A 272 14.28 5.81 -6.58
N LEU A 273 13.21 6.41 -7.12
CA LEU A 273 12.51 5.89 -8.30
C LEU A 273 13.16 6.26 -9.64
N ARG A 274 13.89 7.38 -9.74
CA ARG A 274 14.33 7.94 -11.04
C ARG A 274 15.82 7.78 -11.33
N GLY A 275 16.66 7.42 -10.36
CA GLY A 275 18.11 7.29 -10.55
C GLY A 275 18.81 8.63 -10.86
N ALA A 276 20.14 8.62 -10.98
CA ALA A 276 20.98 9.82 -11.04
C ALA A 276 20.88 10.67 -12.32
N VAL A 277 20.30 10.16 -13.41
CA VAL A 277 20.24 10.87 -14.70
C VAL A 277 18.81 11.31 -14.99
N LEU A 278 18.52 12.56 -14.66
CA LEU A 278 17.22 13.20 -14.89
C LEU A 278 17.24 14.01 -16.19
N ALA A 279 16.16 13.96 -16.96
CA ALA A 279 15.95 14.85 -18.10
C ALA A 279 16.02 16.34 -17.67
N PRO A 280 16.48 17.26 -18.55
CA PRO A 280 16.57 18.68 -18.22
C PRO A 280 15.25 19.25 -17.72
N LEU A 281 15.30 20.11 -16.71
CA LEU A 281 14.13 20.86 -16.26
C LEU A 281 13.83 21.94 -17.30
N VAL A 282 12.62 21.92 -17.89
CA VAL A 282 12.22 22.85 -18.96
C VAL A 282 11.11 23.77 -18.44
N GLY A 283 11.25 25.08 -18.64
CA GLY A 283 10.18 26.05 -18.39
C GLY A 283 9.92 26.33 -16.91
N ARG A 284 10.96 26.25 -16.07
CA ARG A 284 10.92 26.50 -14.61
C ARG A 284 12.05 27.41 -14.14
N GLU A 285 12.57 28.23 -15.04
CA GLU A 285 13.71 29.11 -14.80
C GLU A 285 13.38 30.18 -13.76
N GLU A 286 12.14 30.70 -13.75
CA GLU A 286 11.70 31.72 -12.81
C GLU A 286 11.58 31.19 -11.38
N GLU A 287 10.99 30.01 -11.19
CA GLU A 287 10.85 29.36 -9.89
C GLU A 287 12.21 28.94 -9.34
N LEU A 288 13.09 28.39 -10.18
CA LEU A 288 14.45 28.06 -9.77
C LEU A 288 15.23 29.32 -9.38
N ALA A 289 15.11 30.41 -10.16
CA ALA A 289 15.74 31.67 -9.83
C ALA A 289 15.21 32.28 -8.52
N LEU A 290 13.93 32.10 -8.21
CA LEU A 290 13.36 32.50 -6.91
C LEU A 290 14.01 31.72 -5.76
N LEU A 291 14.12 30.39 -5.89
CA LEU A 291 14.74 29.53 -4.87
C LEU A 291 16.22 29.89 -4.67
N LEU A 292 16.96 30.12 -5.75
CA LEU A 292 18.37 30.53 -5.67
C LEU A 292 18.55 31.89 -4.98
N ARG A 293 17.69 32.88 -5.27
CA ARG A 293 17.72 34.16 -4.55
C ARG A 293 17.43 34.01 -3.06
N ARG A 294 16.51 33.11 -2.68
CA ARG A 294 16.21 32.83 -1.26
C ARG A 294 17.37 32.10 -0.58
N TRP A 295 18.03 31.21 -1.30
CA TRP A 295 19.25 30.55 -0.85
C TRP A 295 20.40 31.53 -0.60
N GLU A 296 20.63 32.48 -1.50
CA GLU A 296 21.62 33.56 -1.31
C GLU A 296 21.32 34.41 -0.07
N GLN A 297 20.05 34.73 0.19
CA GLN A 297 19.64 35.47 1.39
C GLN A 297 19.89 34.65 2.67
N ALA A 298 19.56 33.35 2.65
CA ALA A 298 19.82 32.45 3.78
C ALA A 298 21.33 32.32 4.08
N GLN A 299 22.17 32.26 3.05
CA GLN A 299 23.63 32.28 3.21
C GLN A 299 24.15 33.58 3.84
N ALA A 300 23.45 34.70 3.63
CA ALA A 300 23.77 35.98 4.25
C ALA A 300 23.26 36.09 5.72
N GLY A 301 22.64 35.05 6.27
CA GLY A 301 22.12 35.00 7.64
C GLY A 301 20.66 35.44 7.77
N ASP A 302 19.95 35.67 6.66
CA ASP A 302 18.53 36.03 6.66
C ASP A 302 17.70 34.79 6.30
N GLY A 303 17.21 34.08 7.32
CA GLY A 303 16.47 32.82 7.17
C GLY A 303 15.26 32.94 6.26
N LYS A 304 15.10 31.98 5.32
CA LYS A 304 14.00 31.97 4.36
C LYS A 304 13.22 30.68 4.40
N VAL A 305 11.90 30.83 4.32
CA VAL A 305 10.94 29.74 4.15
C VAL A 305 10.29 29.89 2.78
N VAL A 306 10.18 28.77 2.05
CA VAL A 306 9.51 28.70 0.76
C VAL A 306 8.56 27.51 0.76
N LEU A 307 7.28 27.76 0.48
CA LEU A 307 6.29 26.72 0.25
C LEU A 307 6.14 26.46 -1.24
N ILE A 308 6.39 25.22 -1.67
CA ILE A 308 6.17 24.78 -3.05
C ILE A 308 4.86 24.00 -3.10
N SER A 309 3.85 24.55 -3.78
CA SER A 309 2.54 23.93 -3.97
C SER A 309 2.24 23.71 -5.45
N GLY A 310 1.41 22.71 -5.75
CA GLY A 310 1.03 22.38 -7.11
C GLY A 310 0.48 20.97 -7.23
N GLU A 311 -0.10 20.64 -8.37
CA GLU A 311 -0.72 19.33 -8.64
C GLU A 311 0.29 18.18 -8.53
N PRO A 312 -0.15 16.95 -8.20
CA PRO A 312 0.69 15.76 -8.31
C PRO A 312 1.34 15.64 -9.70
N GLY A 313 2.61 15.25 -9.75
CA GLY A 313 3.33 15.09 -11.04
C GLY A 313 3.81 16.37 -11.73
N ILE A 314 3.42 17.57 -11.27
CA ILE A 314 3.77 18.87 -11.89
C ILE A 314 5.27 19.23 -11.87
N GLY A 315 6.09 18.43 -11.16
CA GLY A 315 7.54 18.59 -11.08
C GLY A 315 8.08 19.25 -9.80
N LYS A 316 7.32 19.26 -8.69
CA LYS A 316 7.76 19.84 -7.41
C LYS A 316 9.11 19.29 -6.92
N SER A 317 9.23 17.97 -6.78
CA SER A 317 10.48 17.33 -6.36
C SER A 317 11.60 17.48 -7.40
N ARG A 318 11.26 17.62 -8.69
CA ARG A 318 12.25 17.91 -9.74
C ARG A 318 12.84 19.32 -9.59
N LEU A 319 12.02 20.29 -9.20
CA LEU A 319 12.46 21.66 -8.92
C LEU A 319 13.40 21.71 -7.71
N ILE A 320 13.07 20.97 -6.63
CA ILE A 320 13.95 20.82 -5.46
C ILE A 320 15.28 20.18 -5.88
N HIS A 321 15.25 19.12 -6.68
CA HIS A 321 16.47 18.51 -7.22
C HIS A 321 17.29 19.46 -8.12
N ALA A 322 16.63 20.33 -8.88
CA ALA A 322 17.33 21.34 -9.67
C ALA A 322 18.03 22.38 -8.78
N LEU A 323 17.39 22.81 -7.68
CA LEU A 323 18.02 23.66 -6.67
C LEU A 323 19.26 22.98 -6.07
N GLN A 324 19.12 21.74 -5.60
CA GLN A 324 20.22 20.95 -5.03
C GLN A 324 21.40 20.84 -6.00
N GLY A 325 21.12 20.54 -7.27
CA GLY A 325 22.12 20.49 -8.33
C GLY A 325 22.84 21.83 -8.56
N ALA A 326 22.12 22.94 -8.45
CA ALA A 326 22.69 24.28 -8.60
C ALA A 326 23.57 24.71 -7.39
N ILE A 327 23.29 24.20 -6.20
CA ILE A 327 24.03 24.54 -4.96
C ILE A 327 25.06 23.49 -4.53
N THR A 328 25.22 22.39 -5.27
CA THR A 328 26.10 21.26 -4.91
C THR A 328 27.56 21.68 -4.65
N GLY A 329 28.05 22.74 -5.31
CA GLY A 329 29.41 23.26 -5.12
C GLY A 329 29.59 24.22 -3.93
N GLN A 330 28.54 24.48 -3.15
CA GLN A 330 28.55 25.41 -2.03
C GLN A 330 28.53 24.63 -0.70
N PRO A 331 29.30 25.03 0.32
CA PRO A 331 29.28 24.33 1.61
C PRO A 331 27.94 24.56 2.32
N HIS A 332 27.20 23.49 2.59
CA HIS A 332 25.94 23.55 3.33
C HIS A 332 25.64 22.21 4.00
N THR A 333 24.78 22.25 5.02
CA THR A 333 24.14 21.07 5.58
C THR A 333 22.77 20.92 4.94
N GLU A 334 22.43 19.72 4.49
CA GLU A 334 21.10 19.41 3.99
C GLU A 334 20.42 18.39 4.90
N LEU A 335 19.22 18.69 5.40
CA LEU A 335 18.37 17.76 6.13
C LEU A 335 17.05 17.58 5.39
N ARG A 336 16.64 16.33 5.22
CA ARG A 336 15.41 15.98 4.51
C ARG A 336 14.45 15.22 5.41
N TYR A 337 13.18 15.57 5.29
CA TYR A 337 12.08 15.04 6.08
C TYR A 337 10.98 14.62 5.12
N PHE A 338 10.57 13.35 5.18
CA PHE A 338 9.53 12.79 4.32
C PHE A 338 8.29 12.53 5.14
N CYS A 339 7.21 13.25 4.84
CA CYS A 339 5.91 12.98 5.43
C CYS A 339 5.23 11.85 4.63
N SER A 340 4.40 11.06 5.29
CA SER A 340 3.76 9.90 4.67
C SER A 340 2.30 9.82 5.07
N PRO A 341 1.38 9.51 4.14
CA PRO A 341 -0.03 9.31 4.48
C PRO A 341 -0.23 8.18 5.50
N HIS A 342 0.73 7.24 5.62
CA HIS A 342 0.69 6.11 6.55
C HIS A 342 1.17 6.43 7.97
N HIS A 343 1.77 7.61 8.18
CA HIS A 343 2.39 7.98 9.46
C HIS A 343 1.84 9.30 10.03
N GLN A 344 0.64 9.72 9.60
CA GLN A 344 -0.03 10.93 10.12
C GLN A 344 -0.32 10.88 11.62
N ASP A 345 -0.53 9.67 12.17
CA ASP A 345 -0.79 9.44 13.60
C ASP A 345 0.47 9.06 14.38
N SER A 346 1.63 8.99 13.72
CA SER A 346 2.91 8.66 14.35
C SER A 346 3.69 9.94 14.65
N ALA A 347 3.69 10.36 15.91
CA ALA A 347 4.37 11.58 16.34
C ALA A 347 5.86 11.59 15.93
N LEU A 348 6.32 12.70 15.36
CA LEU A 348 7.72 12.93 14.99
C LEU A 348 8.31 11.92 14.00
N HIS A 349 7.47 11.21 13.23
CA HIS A 349 7.93 10.19 12.27
C HIS A 349 9.02 10.68 11.29
N PRO A 350 8.85 11.80 10.56
CA PRO A 350 9.88 12.28 9.64
C PRO A 350 11.21 12.60 10.37
N VAL A 351 11.13 13.06 11.62
CA VAL A 351 12.32 13.41 12.43
C VAL A 351 13.04 12.15 12.91
N ILE A 352 12.29 11.13 13.34
CA ILE A 352 12.82 9.81 13.68
C ILE A 352 13.59 9.23 12.49
N ALA A 353 12.96 9.16 11.32
CA ALA A 353 13.59 8.62 10.10
C ALA A 353 14.87 9.38 9.73
N GLN A 354 14.86 10.72 9.86
CA GLN A 354 16.01 11.56 9.60
C GLN A 354 17.16 11.30 10.58
N LEU A 355 16.87 11.12 11.88
CA LEU A 355 17.86 10.81 12.90
C LEU A 355 18.45 9.41 12.75
N GLU A 356 17.61 8.40 12.46
CA GLU A 356 18.04 7.04 12.19
C GLU A 356 19.00 6.99 10.99
N HIS A 357 18.67 7.71 9.91
CA HIS A 357 19.52 7.84 8.75
C HIS A 357 20.84 8.55 9.08
N ALA A 358 20.77 9.70 9.76
CA ALA A 358 21.97 10.47 10.13
C ALA A 358 22.93 9.68 11.02
N ALA A 359 22.41 8.84 11.92
CA ALA A 359 23.20 7.96 12.78
C ALA A 359 23.60 6.62 12.14
N GLY A 360 23.14 6.33 10.92
CA GLY A 360 23.43 5.06 10.25
C GLY A 360 22.95 3.85 11.06
N LEU A 361 21.76 3.97 11.67
CA LEU A 361 21.17 2.90 12.46
C LEU A 361 20.61 1.83 11.54
N THR A 362 20.92 0.58 11.86
CA THR A 362 20.43 -0.60 11.14
C THR A 362 19.60 -1.48 12.06
N ARG A 363 18.78 -2.35 11.46
CA ARG A 363 17.95 -3.31 12.23
C ARG A 363 18.79 -4.35 12.97
N GLU A 364 20.01 -4.61 12.52
CA GLU A 364 20.93 -5.61 13.07
C GLU A 364 21.76 -5.08 14.25
N ASP A 365 21.79 -3.75 14.44
CA ASP A 365 22.53 -3.14 15.54
C ASP A 365 21.93 -3.51 16.91
N SER A 366 22.79 -3.86 17.86
CA SER A 366 22.41 -3.96 19.28
C SER A 366 22.01 -2.59 19.83
N SER A 367 21.21 -2.54 20.91
CA SER A 367 20.84 -1.27 21.55
C SER A 367 22.05 -0.43 21.96
N GLU A 368 23.13 -1.07 22.42
CA GLU A 368 24.39 -0.42 22.76
C GLU A 368 25.06 0.20 21.52
N ALA A 369 25.12 -0.54 20.41
CA ALA A 369 25.67 -0.03 19.16
C ALA A 369 24.84 1.15 18.61
N LYS A 370 23.51 1.07 18.68
CA LYS A 370 22.62 2.17 18.28
C LYS A 370 22.84 3.42 19.14
N LEU A 371 22.98 3.24 20.45
CA LEU A 371 23.23 4.34 21.38
C LEU A 371 24.58 5.02 21.09
N SER A 372 25.66 4.24 20.92
CA SER A 372 26.98 4.81 20.60
C SER A 372 26.98 5.57 19.26
N LYS A 373 26.28 5.05 18.23
CA LYS A 373 26.12 5.75 16.95
C LYS A 373 25.36 7.06 17.10
N LEU A 374 24.26 7.03 17.86
CA LEU A 374 23.46 8.23 18.14
C LEU A 374 24.28 9.27 18.90
N GLU A 375 24.98 8.87 19.95
CA GLU A 375 25.85 9.74 20.74
C GLU A 375 26.94 10.38 19.88
N ALA A 376 27.56 9.62 18.97
CA ALA A 376 28.56 10.15 18.04
C ALA A 376 28.00 11.26 17.14
N VAL A 377 26.78 11.10 16.64
CA VAL A 377 26.11 12.13 15.82
C VAL A 377 25.65 13.32 16.65
N LEU A 378 25.16 13.09 17.87
CA LEU A 378 24.66 14.15 18.74
C LEU A 378 25.76 14.92 19.48
N ALA A 379 26.95 14.34 19.65
CA ALA A 379 28.10 14.97 20.30
C ALA A 379 28.48 16.30 19.64
N GLN A 380 28.14 16.47 18.36
CA GLN A 380 28.43 17.69 17.64
C GLN A 380 27.48 18.85 17.98
N TYR A 381 26.43 18.66 18.80
CA TYR A 381 25.41 19.68 19.08
C TYR A 381 25.42 20.20 20.53
N ASN A 382 26.44 19.89 21.32
CA ASN A 382 26.55 20.30 22.74
C ASN A 382 25.28 20.02 23.58
N LEU A 383 24.61 18.91 23.30
CA LEU A 383 23.40 18.51 24.03
C LEU A 383 23.75 17.96 25.41
N THR A 384 22.86 18.14 26.38
CA THR A 384 23.01 17.52 27.71
C THR A 384 22.82 16.01 27.61
N ALA A 385 23.41 15.26 28.54
CA ALA A 385 23.21 13.80 28.60
C ALA A 385 21.72 13.42 28.80
N GLU A 386 20.93 14.30 29.44
CA GLU A 386 19.48 14.14 29.54
C GLU A 386 18.80 14.28 28.16
N ALA A 387 19.15 15.31 27.39
CA ALA A 387 18.62 15.53 26.06
C ALA A 387 18.94 14.37 25.10
N VAL A 388 20.17 13.85 25.14
CA VAL A 388 20.57 12.67 24.36
C VAL A 388 19.71 11.46 24.72
N SER A 389 19.44 11.25 26.01
CA SER A 389 18.61 10.13 26.47
C SER A 389 17.15 10.27 26.02
N LEU A 390 16.60 11.49 25.96
CA LEU A 390 15.26 11.75 25.41
C LEU A 390 15.17 11.45 23.91
N VAL A 391 16.21 11.78 23.14
CA VAL A 391 16.29 11.43 21.71
C VAL A 391 16.45 9.93 21.52
N ALA A 392 17.26 9.27 22.35
CA ALA A 392 17.40 7.81 22.31
C ALA A 392 16.07 7.11 22.57
N GLU A 393 15.27 7.61 23.53
CA GLU A 393 13.94 7.07 23.80
C GLU A 393 12.96 7.30 22.64
N LEU A 394 13.02 8.46 21.97
CA LEU A 394 12.24 8.72 20.76
C LEU A 394 12.53 7.67 19.67
N LEU A 395 13.79 7.22 19.56
CA LEU A 395 14.23 6.16 18.64
C LEU A 395 14.02 4.74 19.19
N SER A 396 13.33 4.58 20.33
CA SER A 396 13.14 3.30 21.02
C SER A 396 14.44 2.57 21.37
N ILE A 397 15.53 3.31 21.62
CA ILE A 397 16.83 2.78 22.05
C ILE A 397 16.86 2.71 23.58
N THR A 398 17.23 1.56 24.12
CA THR A 398 17.33 1.36 25.58
C THR A 398 18.54 2.10 26.14
N THR A 399 18.35 2.86 27.22
CA THR A 399 19.40 3.62 27.91
C THR A 399 19.38 3.37 29.41
N ASP A 400 20.50 3.59 30.08
CA ASP A 400 20.66 3.44 31.53
C ASP A 400 19.82 4.45 32.35
N ARG A 401 19.29 5.50 31.69
CA ARG A 401 18.50 6.57 32.30
C ARG A 401 17.00 6.42 32.10
N ARG A 402 16.54 5.28 31.58
CA ARG A 402 15.13 5.02 31.28
C ARG A 402 14.21 5.29 32.48
N GLU A 403 14.58 4.83 33.67
CA GLU A 403 13.78 5.01 34.89
C GLU A 403 13.63 6.50 35.28
N GLN A 404 14.66 7.33 35.04
CA GLN A 404 14.61 8.76 35.36
C GLN A 404 13.70 9.52 34.41
N ILE A 405 13.66 9.11 33.14
CA ILE A 405 12.80 9.73 32.13
C ILE A 405 11.35 9.28 32.28
N GLU A 406 11.11 8.01 32.63
CA GLU A 406 9.77 7.48 32.89
C GLU A 406 9.11 8.12 34.12
N GLN A 407 9.91 8.64 35.07
CA GLN A 407 9.41 9.39 36.24
C GLN A 407 9.01 10.83 35.91
N MET A 408 9.33 11.35 34.72
CA MET A 408 8.96 12.71 34.34
C MET A 408 7.52 12.76 33.82
N ASP A 409 6.81 13.82 34.21
CA ASP A 409 5.53 14.14 33.57
C ASP A 409 5.72 14.37 32.06
N TRP A 410 4.70 13.99 31.28
CA TRP A 410 4.74 14.02 29.83
C TRP A 410 5.03 15.42 29.26
N GLN A 411 4.45 16.48 29.83
CA GLN A 411 4.61 17.85 29.32
C GLN A 411 6.07 18.36 29.43
N PRO A 412 6.71 18.38 30.62
CA PRO A 412 8.12 18.78 30.74
C PRO A 412 9.05 17.94 29.87
N ARG A 413 8.79 16.63 29.78
CA ARG A 413 9.58 15.71 28.97
C ARG A 413 9.52 16.06 27.48
N ARG A 414 8.32 16.32 26.96
CA ARG A 414 8.10 16.76 25.58
C ARG A 414 8.82 18.07 25.28
N GLU A 415 8.70 19.07 26.15
CA GLU A 415 9.34 20.38 25.93
C GLU A 415 10.88 20.28 25.93
N LYS A 416 11.47 19.43 26.78
CA LYS A 416 12.92 19.17 26.73
C LYS A 416 13.35 18.47 25.44
N LEU A 417 12.56 17.52 24.94
CA LEU A 417 12.83 16.86 23.66
C LEU A 417 12.80 17.87 22.50
N PHE A 418 11.75 18.71 22.43
CA PHE A 418 11.65 19.76 21.42
C PHE A 418 12.84 20.73 21.51
N THR A 419 13.20 21.16 22.71
CA THR A 419 14.37 22.02 22.93
C THR A 419 15.66 21.39 22.41
N ALA A 420 15.85 20.08 22.61
CA ALA A 420 17.01 19.35 22.12
C ALA A 420 17.06 19.27 20.59
N LEU A 421 15.91 19.00 19.94
CA LEU A 421 15.81 18.93 18.48
C LEU A 421 16.04 20.31 17.82
N LEU A 422 15.47 21.36 18.41
CA LEU A 422 15.67 22.75 17.98
C LEU A 422 17.13 23.22 18.16
N ALA A 423 17.76 22.85 19.28
CA ALA A 423 19.17 23.16 19.51
C ALA A 423 20.10 22.52 18.47
N ARG A 424 19.73 21.33 17.96
CA ARG A 424 20.45 20.69 16.85
C ARG A 424 20.33 21.50 15.56
N SER A 425 19.13 21.93 15.18
CA SER A 425 18.91 22.76 13.97
C SER A 425 19.72 24.06 14.05
N ALA A 426 19.67 24.75 15.20
CA ALA A 426 20.44 25.97 15.42
C ALA A 426 21.95 25.75 15.35
N ALA A 427 22.47 24.72 16.02
CA ALA A 427 23.90 24.39 16.00
C ALA A 427 24.41 24.04 14.58
N LEU A 428 23.56 23.48 13.72
CA LEU A 428 23.88 23.25 12.31
C LEU A 428 23.91 24.55 11.51
N ALA A 429 22.92 25.42 11.71
CA ALA A 429 22.82 26.71 11.03
C ALA A 429 23.97 27.67 11.42
N GLU A 430 24.45 27.63 12.66
CA GLU A 430 25.60 28.43 13.12
C GLU A 430 26.92 28.04 12.43
N ARG A 431 27.05 26.79 11.98
CA ARG A 431 28.29 26.28 11.37
C ARG A 431 28.38 26.59 9.89
N GLN A 432 27.28 26.39 9.18
CA GLN A 432 27.18 26.60 7.74
C GLN A 432 25.71 26.73 7.34
N PRO A 433 25.41 27.28 6.14
CA PRO A 433 24.04 27.35 5.63
C PRO A 433 23.31 26.01 5.75
N LEU A 434 22.08 26.05 6.28
CA LEU A 434 21.25 24.88 6.53
C LEU A 434 20.05 24.88 5.56
N LEU A 435 19.94 23.83 4.75
CA LEU A 435 18.80 23.58 3.88
C LEU A 435 17.92 22.48 4.51
N LEU A 436 16.75 22.88 5.01
CA LEU A 436 15.73 21.96 5.50
C LEU A 436 14.69 21.73 4.41
N ILE A 437 14.49 20.47 4.02
CA ILE A 437 13.52 20.09 3.00
C ILE A 437 12.48 19.17 3.63
N TYR A 438 11.24 19.64 3.66
CA TYR A 438 10.10 18.83 4.05
C TYR A 438 9.28 18.48 2.80
N GLU A 439 9.23 17.21 2.46
CA GLU A 439 8.46 16.67 1.34
C GLU A 439 7.10 16.16 1.83
N ASP A 440 6.08 16.32 0.99
CA ASP A 440 4.71 15.90 1.26
C ASP A 440 4.10 16.42 2.58
N VAL A 441 4.43 17.66 2.97
CA VAL A 441 3.99 18.34 4.21
C VAL A 441 2.47 18.30 4.47
N HIS A 442 1.64 18.10 3.45
CA HIS A 442 0.20 17.89 3.62
C HIS A 442 -0.15 16.63 4.44
N TRP A 443 0.78 15.69 4.58
CA TRP A 443 0.67 14.49 5.44
C TRP A 443 1.49 14.56 6.73
N ILE A 444 1.99 15.74 7.11
CA ILE A 444 2.80 15.89 8.32
C ILE A 444 1.99 15.56 9.59
N ASP A 445 2.59 14.83 10.54
CA ASP A 445 1.97 14.59 11.82
C ASP A 445 1.93 15.88 12.69
N PRO A 446 0.97 16.01 13.61
CA PRO A 446 0.82 17.24 14.40
C PRO A 446 2.06 17.64 15.20
N SER A 447 2.83 16.68 15.73
CA SER A 447 4.03 16.96 16.52
C SER A 447 5.19 17.44 15.66
N SER A 448 5.39 16.85 14.49
CA SER A 448 6.39 17.34 13.51
C SER A 448 6.04 18.71 12.97
N ARG A 449 4.74 19.00 12.80
CA ARG A 449 4.29 20.34 12.39
C ARG A 449 4.62 21.39 13.45
N GLU A 450 4.32 21.11 14.72
CA GLU A 450 4.67 22.02 15.82
C GLU A 450 6.19 22.25 15.87
N LEU A 451 7.00 21.21 15.65
CA LEU A 451 8.45 21.34 15.63
C LEU A 451 8.93 22.20 14.46
N LEU A 452 8.38 21.98 13.26
CA LEU A 452 8.67 22.76 12.06
C LEU A 452 8.34 24.24 12.27
N ASP A 453 7.16 24.55 12.85
CA ASP A 453 6.75 25.92 13.12
C ASP A 453 7.76 26.61 14.08
N ARG A 454 8.22 25.91 15.13
CA ARG A 454 9.24 26.42 16.06
C ARG A 454 10.63 26.56 15.41
N ASP A 455 11.03 25.63 14.55
CA ASP A 455 12.29 25.72 13.78
C ASP A 455 12.28 26.95 12.87
N ILE A 456 11.15 27.24 12.22
CA ILE A 456 10.98 28.44 11.40
C ILE A 456 11.14 29.71 12.23
N GLU A 457 10.46 29.80 13.37
CA GLU A 457 10.53 30.97 14.27
C GLU A 457 11.94 31.20 14.82
N GLN A 458 12.73 30.14 15.01
CA GLN A 458 14.08 30.23 15.56
C GLN A 458 15.15 30.55 14.50
N LEU A 459 14.97 30.11 13.26
CA LEU A 459 15.96 30.23 12.19
C LEU A 459 15.74 31.45 11.27
N GLN A 460 14.61 32.14 11.39
CA GLN A 460 14.35 33.45 10.75
C GLN A 460 14.86 34.59 11.64
#